data_AF-A0A959E7M4-F1
#
_entry.id   AF-A0A959E7M4-F1
#
_cell.length_a   1.000
_cell.length_b   1.000
_cell.length_c   1.000
_cell.angle_alpha   90.00
_cell.angle_beta   90.00
_cell.angle_gamma   90.00
#
_symmetry.space_group_name_H-M   'P 1'
#
loop_
_entity.id
_entity.type
_entity.pdbx_description
1 polymer ?
#
loop_
_entity_poly.entity_id
_entity_poly.type
_entity_poly.pdbx_seq_one_letter_code
_entity_poly.pdbx_strand_id
1 'polypeptide(L)'
;YKPRLNQTLFLMSINHLMPPRILGFFLISFVAIAFMFTGCGASANMSLNNMDKVIEMTKGPCYGRCPVFTLTVYDKGIVSYKGERYTDRLGTYVKKLEKEEMERLLREFKNANLWQYKDAYRGRIPDMQSVSISYYEGSRKKTVTGKEIRPNSVKWLESLLDQIAQSNTGWIQKEAPQDNVPDYLIPNELVVELSEGIDPEEWAKSYVQADMLLEKRLNDTEFWVFSFDDGLITPDVMLEQVRMDEDVISAEFNKQIYNKLNSEGDGKDAKKDSTVKQQAAKQQY
;
A
#
# COMPACT_ATOMS: atom_id res chain seq x y z
N TYR A 1 71.58 15.21 28.57
CA TYR A 1 70.68 15.41 27.42
C TYR A 1 69.63 16.45 27.85
N LYS A 2 69.57 17.61 27.19
CA LYS A 2 68.81 18.84 27.56
C LYS A 2 67.28 18.61 27.59
N PRO A 3 66.52 19.33 28.44
CA PRO A 3 65.91 20.61 28.00
C PRO A 3 65.62 21.65 29.12
N ARG A 4 65.23 22.87 28.70
CA ARG A 4 64.21 23.82 29.25
C ARG A 4 64.62 25.28 28.97
N LEU A 5 63.87 26.00 28.13
CA LEU A 5 62.69 26.84 28.42
C LEU A 5 63.08 28.20 29.05
N ASN A 6 62.78 29.30 28.35
CA ASN A 6 62.58 30.67 28.88
C ASN A 6 61.86 31.48 27.78
N GLN A 7 60.66 32.04 28.04
CA GLN A 7 60.40 33.38 28.63
C GLN A 7 60.86 34.50 27.67
N THR A 8 60.15 35.60 27.37
CA THR A 8 59.02 36.31 28.01
C THR A 8 58.55 37.43 27.05
N LEU A 9 57.29 37.83 27.18
CA LEU A 9 56.68 39.07 26.66
C LEU A 9 57.31 40.35 27.26
N PHE A 10 57.31 41.45 26.50
CA PHE A 10 57.12 42.86 26.94
C PHE A 10 56.88 43.71 25.66
N LEU A 11 55.65 44.13 25.38
CA LEU A 11 54.97 45.40 25.72
C LEU A 11 55.27 46.59 24.78
N MET A 12 54.16 47.17 24.27
CA MET A 12 53.90 48.60 24.01
C MET A 12 54.80 49.32 22.99
N SER A 13 54.40 50.32 22.21
CA SER A 13 53.19 51.08 21.97
C SER A 13 53.55 52.07 20.83
N ILE A 14 52.57 52.86 20.41
CA ILE A 14 52.66 54.18 19.76
C ILE A 14 52.37 54.23 18.25
N ASN A 15 51.25 54.90 18.01
CA ASN A 15 50.66 55.46 16.79
C ASN A 15 51.65 56.20 15.88
N HIS A 16 51.35 56.31 14.59
CA HIS A 16 50.76 57.51 13.94
C HIS A 16 51.07 57.55 12.42
N LEU A 17 50.19 58.24 11.68
CA LEU A 17 50.37 58.82 10.34
C LEU A 17 50.19 57.94 9.08
N MET A 18 49.02 58.08 8.46
CA MET A 18 48.78 58.09 7.01
C MET A 18 48.89 59.54 6.47
N PRO A 19 48.79 59.86 5.15
CA PRO A 19 49.07 59.17 3.87
C PRO A 19 50.00 60.08 2.96
N PRO A 20 50.24 59.87 1.63
CA PRO A 20 49.27 60.23 0.56
C PRO A 20 49.33 59.43 -0.78
N ARG A 21 48.16 59.35 -1.43
CA ARG A 21 47.79 59.36 -2.87
C ARG A 21 48.87 59.14 -3.97
N ILE A 22 48.60 58.20 -4.90
CA ILE A 22 48.69 58.24 -6.41
C ILE A 22 48.22 56.85 -6.91
N LEU A 23 47.01 56.73 -7.49
CA LEU A 23 46.70 56.65 -8.93
C LEU A 23 47.27 55.41 -9.67
N GLY A 24 46.38 54.47 -10.04
CA GLY A 24 46.73 53.35 -10.94
C GLY A 24 45.65 52.25 -11.00
N PHE A 25 44.73 52.41 -11.95
CA PHE A 25 43.84 51.35 -12.48
C PHE A 25 44.61 50.05 -12.78
N PHE A 26 44.04 48.88 -12.51
CA PHE A 26 43.90 47.73 -13.44
C PHE A 26 43.27 46.52 -12.70
N LEU A 27 42.05 46.17 -13.13
CA LEU A 27 41.47 44.83 -13.33
C LEU A 27 41.88 43.64 -12.43
N ILE A 28 40.87 42.82 -12.10
CA ILE A 28 40.90 41.45 -11.54
C ILE A 28 40.53 41.36 -10.06
N SER A 29 39.22 41.28 -9.78
CA SER A 29 38.68 40.19 -8.96
C SER A 29 37.15 40.14 -9.13
N PHE A 30 36.74 39.85 -10.37
CA PHE A 30 35.39 39.40 -10.71
C PHE A 30 35.54 37.91 -11.06
N VAL A 31 35.69 37.07 -10.04
CA VAL A 31 35.60 35.61 -10.15
C VAL A 31 34.70 35.19 -9.00
N ALA A 32 33.38 35.24 -9.18
CA ALA A 32 32.65 34.10 -9.74
C ALA A 32 33.02 32.79 -9.05
N ILE A 33 32.94 32.76 -7.72
CA ILE A 33 32.67 31.52 -7.00
C ILE A 33 31.17 31.26 -7.14
N ALA A 34 30.81 30.91 -8.39
CA ALA A 34 29.68 30.06 -8.68
C ALA A 34 30.05 28.68 -8.10
N PHE A 35 29.81 28.50 -6.79
CA PHE A 35 29.69 27.16 -6.24
C PHE A 35 28.44 26.56 -6.87
N MET A 36 28.68 25.90 -7.99
CA MET A 36 27.80 24.93 -8.58
C MET A 36 27.56 23.83 -7.54
N PHE A 37 26.51 24.01 -6.73
CA PHE A 37 25.72 22.88 -6.30
C PHE A 37 24.91 22.41 -7.50
N THR A 38 25.59 21.71 -8.42
CA THR A 38 24.94 20.73 -9.30
C THR A 38 24.49 19.57 -8.41
N GLY A 39 23.41 19.82 -7.66
CA GLY A 39 22.62 18.77 -7.08
C GLY A 39 22.06 17.93 -8.22
N CYS A 40 22.67 16.77 -8.46
CA CYS A 40 22.11 15.75 -9.33
C CYS A 40 20.93 15.11 -8.59
N GLY A 41 19.80 15.83 -8.54
CA GLY A 41 18.50 15.35 -8.07
C GLY A 41 17.55 14.99 -9.22
N ALA A 42 18.07 14.84 -10.44
CA ALA A 42 17.27 14.52 -11.62
C ALA A 42 17.02 13.00 -11.70
N SER A 43 16.21 12.47 -10.78
CA SER A 43 15.56 11.16 -10.94
C SER A 43 14.14 11.10 -10.37
N ALA A 44 13.64 12.20 -9.79
CA ALA A 44 12.35 12.24 -9.12
C ALA A 44 11.15 12.50 -10.06
N ASN A 45 11.31 12.62 -11.38
CA ASN A 45 10.22 12.89 -12.33
C ASN A 45 10.14 11.90 -13.51
N MET A 46 10.45 10.63 -13.26
CA MET A 46 10.14 9.57 -14.21
C MET A 46 8.67 9.15 -14.09
N SER A 47 7.92 9.29 -15.19
CA SER A 47 6.59 8.68 -15.35
C SER A 47 6.77 7.20 -15.69
N LEU A 48 6.30 6.32 -14.81
CA LEU A 48 6.38 4.86 -14.98
C LEU A 48 5.59 4.36 -16.19
N ASN A 49 4.61 5.14 -16.67
CA ASN A 49 3.71 4.74 -17.76
C ASN A 49 4.39 4.72 -19.14
N ASN A 50 5.55 5.36 -19.28
CA ASN A 50 6.28 5.45 -20.55
C ASN A 50 7.48 4.49 -20.63
N MET A 51 7.62 3.58 -19.67
CA MET A 51 8.72 2.62 -19.61
C MET A 51 8.25 1.22 -19.93
N ASP A 52 9.13 0.45 -20.57
CA ASP A 52 8.85 -0.93 -20.93
C ASP A 52 9.09 -1.82 -19.71
N LYS A 53 8.10 -2.62 -19.34
CA LYS A 53 8.25 -3.63 -18.30
C LYS A 53 9.15 -4.76 -18.82
N VAL A 54 10.08 -5.22 -17.98
CA VAL A 54 10.92 -6.40 -18.28
C VAL A 54 10.58 -7.59 -17.39
N ILE A 55 10.29 -7.34 -16.12
CA ILE A 55 9.92 -8.36 -15.13
C ILE A 55 8.81 -7.80 -14.25
N GLU A 56 7.84 -8.63 -13.88
CA GLU A 56 6.79 -8.25 -12.93
C GLU A 56 6.51 -9.43 -12.00
N MET A 57 6.40 -9.15 -10.70
CA MET A 57 5.98 -10.12 -9.70
C MET A 57 4.80 -9.56 -8.91
N THR A 58 3.74 -10.35 -8.80
CA THR A 58 2.59 -10.03 -7.96
C THR A 58 2.45 -11.09 -6.88
N LYS A 59 2.34 -10.64 -5.63
CA LYS A 59 1.99 -11.47 -4.47
C LYS A 59 0.57 -11.14 -4.05
N GLY A 60 -0.33 -12.11 -4.18
CA GLY A 60 -1.76 -11.95 -3.86
C GLY A 60 -2.07 -12.05 -2.36
N PRO A 61 -3.33 -11.99 -1.94
CA PRO A 61 -3.69 -12.18 -0.54
C PRO A 61 -3.51 -13.62 -0.06
N CYS A 62 -3.45 -13.79 1.26
CA CYS A 62 -3.49 -15.06 1.98
C CYS A 62 -4.40 -14.89 3.22
N TYR A 63 -4.69 -15.96 3.97
CA TYR A 63 -5.56 -15.85 5.17
C TYR A 63 -4.89 -15.14 6.36
N GLY A 64 -3.55 -15.06 6.39
CA GLY A 64 -2.79 -14.34 7.42
C GLY A 64 -2.23 -13.00 6.91
N ARG A 65 -1.17 -12.53 7.58
CA ARG A 65 -0.50 -11.25 7.27
C ARG A 65 0.58 -11.37 6.20
N CYS A 66 0.26 -12.02 5.08
CA CYS A 66 1.21 -12.09 3.96
C CYS A 66 1.27 -10.73 3.24
N PRO A 67 2.46 -10.19 2.95
CA PRO A 67 2.60 -8.95 2.19
C PRO A 67 1.95 -9.07 0.80
N VAL A 68 1.01 -8.17 0.51
CA VAL A 68 0.33 -8.06 -0.78
C VAL A 68 0.93 -6.88 -1.53
N PHE A 69 1.57 -7.17 -2.67
CA PHE A 69 2.23 -6.15 -3.48
C PHE A 69 2.46 -6.59 -4.92
N THR A 70 2.72 -5.61 -5.78
CA THR A 70 3.27 -5.80 -7.12
C THR A 70 4.63 -5.12 -7.24
N LEU A 71 5.65 -5.87 -7.64
CA LEU A 71 6.98 -5.38 -7.97
C LEU A 71 7.16 -5.41 -9.49
N THR A 72 7.44 -4.26 -10.11
CA THR A 72 7.69 -4.18 -11.56
C THR A 72 9.09 -3.66 -11.80
N VAL A 73 9.89 -4.40 -12.56
CA VAL A 73 11.19 -3.96 -13.07
C VAL A 73 10.98 -3.48 -14.50
N TYR A 74 11.44 -2.28 -14.77
CA TYR A 74 11.38 -1.63 -16.08
C TYR A 74 12.74 -1.67 -16.78
N ASP A 75 12.73 -1.31 -18.06
CA ASP A 75 13.93 -1.02 -18.80
C ASP A 75 14.78 0.04 -18.07
N LYS A 76 16.11 -0.04 -18.26
CA LYS A 76 17.10 0.86 -17.61
C LYS A 76 17.19 0.74 -16.07
N GLY A 77 16.63 -0.32 -15.49
CA GLY A 77 16.83 -0.68 -14.08
C GLY A 77 15.97 0.10 -13.08
N ILE A 78 14.93 0.80 -13.55
CA ILE A 78 13.93 1.38 -12.65
C ILE A 78 13.03 0.26 -12.13
N VAL A 79 12.69 0.31 -10.85
CA VAL A 79 11.81 -0.66 -10.21
C VAL A 79 10.71 0.09 -9.48
N SER A 80 9.46 -0.31 -9.69
CA SER A 80 8.34 0.11 -8.87
C SER A 80 7.91 -0.98 -7.90
N TYR A 81 7.49 -0.58 -6.72
CA TYR A 81 6.87 -1.43 -5.70
C TYR A 81 5.54 -0.78 -5.33
N LYS A 82 4.44 -1.46 -5.65
CA LYS A 82 3.09 -1.05 -5.25
C LYS A 82 2.63 -1.97 -4.12
N GLY A 83 2.72 -1.49 -2.88
CA GLY A 83 2.25 -2.21 -1.70
C GLY A 83 0.78 -1.93 -1.43
N GLU A 84 0.04 -2.98 -1.07
CA GLU A 84 -1.41 -2.91 -0.85
C GLU A 84 -1.77 -3.25 0.60
N ARG A 85 -1.29 -4.37 1.14
CA ARG A 85 -1.62 -4.83 2.51
C ARG A 85 -0.47 -5.57 3.15
N TYR A 86 -0.34 -5.47 4.49
CA TYR A 86 0.68 -6.16 5.29
C TYR A 86 2.11 -5.96 4.75
N THR A 87 2.40 -4.75 4.26
CA THR A 87 3.73 -4.35 3.80
C THR A 87 4.20 -3.10 4.53
N ASP A 88 5.51 -2.94 4.70
CA ASP A 88 6.11 -1.74 5.28
C ASP A 88 6.04 -0.52 4.33
N ARG A 89 5.55 -0.70 3.09
CA ARG A 89 5.58 0.29 2.00
C ARG A 89 4.24 0.33 1.28
N LEU A 90 3.23 0.94 1.90
CA LEU A 90 1.91 1.11 1.31
C LEU A 90 1.91 2.22 0.24
N GLY A 91 1.28 1.96 -0.91
CA GLY A 91 1.31 2.85 -2.07
C GLY A 91 2.43 2.52 -3.06
N THR A 92 2.73 3.45 -3.97
CA THR A 92 3.73 3.26 -5.02
C THR A 92 5.07 3.86 -4.61
N TYR A 93 6.10 3.02 -4.56
CA TYR A 93 7.50 3.41 -4.37
C TYR A 93 8.30 3.09 -5.62
N VAL A 94 9.37 3.83 -5.86
CA VAL A 94 10.32 3.54 -6.93
C VAL A 94 11.75 3.53 -6.42
N LYS A 95 12.59 2.71 -7.02
CA LYS A 95 14.04 2.78 -6.86
C LYS A 95 14.73 2.52 -8.19
N LYS A 96 16.04 2.81 -8.23
CA LYS A 96 16.90 2.45 -9.35
C LYS A 96 17.86 1.34 -8.89
N LEU A 97 17.96 0.27 -9.66
CA LEU A 97 18.95 -0.78 -9.44
C LEU A 97 20.29 -0.32 -9.98
N GLU A 98 21.36 -0.78 -9.32
CA GLU A 98 22.69 -0.72 -9.88
C GLU A 98 22.76 -1.57 -11.15
N LYS A 99 23.63 -1.18 -12.08
CA LYS A 99 23.74 -1.83 -13.39
C LYS A 99 24.04 -3.33 -13.25
N GLU A 100 24.95 -3.68 -12.34
CA GLU A 100 25.38 -5.05 -12.09
C GLU A 100 24.25 -5.91 -11.51
N GLU A 101 23.42 -5.33 -10.64
CA GLU A 101 22.25 -5.99 -10.06
C GLU A 101 21.19 -6.28 -11.14
N MET A 102 20.92 -5.29 -11.99
CA MET A 102 20.00 -5.44 -13.13
C MET A 102 20.48 -6.50 -14.12
N GLU A 103 21.76 -6.47 -14.51
CA GLU A 103 22.32 -7.45 -15.43
C GLU A 103 22.30 -8.86 -14.84
N ARG A 104 22.58 -9.00 -13.54
CA ARG A 104 22.46 -10.28 -12.83
C ARG A 104 21.02 -10.80 -12.87
N LEU A 105 20.05 -9.95 -12.54
CA LEU A 105 18.64 -10.33 -12.53
C LEU A 105 18.18 -10.83 -13.91
N LEU A 106 18.52 -10.10 -14.98
CA LEU A 106 18.16 -10.48 -16.35
C LEU A 106 18.82 -11.81 -16.78
N ARG A 107 20.07 -12.06 -16.39
CA ARG A 107 20.75 -13.34 -16.66
C ARG A 107 20.03 -14.51 -15.97
N GLU A 108 19.64 -14.36 -14.71
CA GLU A 108 18.92 -15.40 -13.98
C GLU A 108 17.56 -15.74 -14.64
N PHE A 109 16.82 -14.72 -15.09
CA PHE A 109 15.57 -14.90 -15.83
C PHE A 109 15.77 -15.62 -17.16
N LYS A 110 16.80 -15.24 -17.93
CA LYS A 110 17.15 -15.89 -19.18
C LYS A 110 17.52 -17.36 -18.97
N ASN A 111 18.32 -17.66 -17.94
CA ASN A 111 18.74 -19.02 -17.59
C ASN A 111 17.56 -19.88 -17.12
N ALA A 112 16.64 -19.31 -16.35
CA ALA A 112 15.43 -20.01 -15.91
C ALA A 112 14.50 -20.37 -17.07
N ASN A 113 14.57 -19.62 -18.19
CA ASN A 113 13.81 -19.82 -19.43
C ASN A 113 12.32 -20.13 -19.14
N LEU A 114 11.58 -19.13 -18.66
CA LEU A 114 10.20 -19.30 -18.20
C LEU A 114 9.28 -19.93 -19.26
N TRP A 115 9.60 -19.75 -20.54
CA TRP A 115 8.86 -20.27 -21.69
C TRP A 115 8.65 -21.79 -21.65
N GLN A 116 9.55 -22.53 -20.99
CA GLN A 116 9.45 -23.99 -20.88
C GLN A 116 8.39 -24.47 -19.87
N TYR A 117 7.92 -23.59 -18.98
CA TYR A 117 7.00 -23.94 -17.91
C TYR A 117 5.54 -23.73 -18.31
N LYS A 118 4.63 -24.43 -17.63
CA LYS A 118 3.19 -24.16 -17.70
C LYS A 118 2.88 -22.77 -17.12
N ASP A 119 1.81 -22.16 -17.60
CA ASP A 119 1.39 -20.83 -17.14
C ASP A 119 0.88 -20.85 -15.70
N ALA A 120 0.23 -21.94 -15.29
CA ALA A 120 -0.36 -22.07 -13.97
C ALA A 120 -0.06 -23.43 -13.33
N TYR A 121 0.22 -23.40 -12.04
CA TYR A 121 0.37 -24.58 -11.20
C TYR A 121 -0.61 -24.50 -10.04
N ARG A 122 -1.56 -25.43 -10.02
CA ARG A 122 -2.60 -25.50 -8.97
C ARG A 122 -1.95 -25.89 -7.64
N GLY A 123 -2.04 -25.01 -6.66
CA GLY A 123 -1.65 -25.31 -5.28
C GLY A 123 -2.68 -26.20 -4.58
N ARG A 124 -2.25 -26.83 -3.49
CA ARG A 124 -3.06 -27.70 -2.63
C ARG A 124 -3.42 -27.05 -1.30
N ILE A 125 -2.71 -26.00 -0.89
CA ILE A 125 -2.98 -25.28 0.36
C ILE A 125 -3.83 -24.03 0.04
N PRO A 126 -5.12 -24.00 0.45
CA PRO A 126 -6.02 -22.89 0.17
C PRO A 126 -5.54 -21.56 0.76
N ASP A 127 -4.98 -21.59 1.96
CA ASP A 127 -4.67 -20.39 2.76
C ASP A 127 -3.36 -19.71 2.35
N MET A 128 -2.57 -20.37 1.51
CA MET A 128 -1.27 -19.87 1.07
C MET A 128 -1.40 -18.86 -0.07
N GLN A 129 -0.49 -17.89 -0.03
CA GLN A 129 -0.35 -16.84 -1.01
C GLN A 129 -0.08 -17.39 -2.42
N SER A 130 -0.78 -16.83 -3.40
CA SER A 130 -0.46 -17.03 -4.82
C SER A 130 0.56 -16.00 -5.29
N VAL A 131 1.53 -16.46 -6.07
CA VAL A 131 2.58 -15.62 -6.65
C VAL A 131 2.58 -15.80 -8.16
N SER A 132 2.58 -14.69 -8.88
CA SER A 132 2.68 -14.63 -10.33
C SER A 132 3.98 -13.94 -10.72
N ILE A 133 4.79 -14.56 -11.56
CA ILE A 133 6.01 -13.95 -12.11
C ILE A 133 5.87 -13.88 -13.62
N SER A 134 6.01 -12.68 -14.16
CA SER A 134 5.99 -12.39 -15.59
C SER A 134 7.37 -11.97 -16.08
N TYR A 135 7.75 -12.44 -17.27
CA TYR A 135 8.92 -11.99 -18.01
C TYR A 135 8.51 -11.49 -19.39
N TYR A 136 9.07 -10.34 -19.77
CA TYR A 136 8.74 -9.63 -21.00
C TYR A 136 9.97 -9.59 -21.92
N GLU A 137 9.82 -10.06 -23.16
CA GLU A 137 10.82 -10.00 -24.22
C GLU A 137 10.21 -9.32 -25.44
N GLY A 138 10.42 -8.00 -25.56
CA GLY A 138 9.77 -7.17 -26.57
C GLY A 138 8.24 -7.19 -26.38
N SER A 139 7.50 -7.61 -27.40
CA SER A 139 6.04 -7.74 -27.32
C SER A 139 5.55 -9.03 -26.66
N ARG A 140 6.44 -9.98 -26.37
CA ARG A 140 6.09 -11.28 -25.81
C ARG A 140 6.09 -11.22 -24.28
N LYS A 141 5.04 -11.76 -23.66
CA LYS A 141 4.92 -11.94 -22.20
C LYS A 141 4.76 -13.41 -21.87
N LYS A 142 5.55 -13.92 -20.91
CA LYS A 142 5.33 -15.22 -20.28
C LYS A 142 5.03 -15.01 -18.81
N THR A 143 3.98 -15.66 -18.30
CA THR A 143 3.62 -15.61 -16.88
C THR A 143 3.63 -17.03 -16.32
N VAL A 144 4.17 -17.20 -15.12
CA VAL A 144 4.06 -18.43 -14.34
C VAL A 144 3.44 -18.09 -12.99
N THR A 145 2.30 -18.70 -12.70
CA THR A 145 1.51 -18.47 -11.48
C THR A 145 1.35 -19.75 -10.68
N GLY A 146 1.41 -19.64 -9.34
CA GLY A 146 1.12 -20.75 -8.44
C GLY A 146 1.37 -20.39 -6.98
N LYS A 147 1.28 -21.38 -6.10
CA LYS A 147 1.50 -21.23 -4.66
C LYS A 147 2.81 -21.93 -4.22
N GLU A 148 2.72 -23.07 -3.56
CA GLU A 148 3.83 -23.93 -3.14
C GLU A 148 4.33 -24.80 -4.28
N ILE A 149 3.43 -25.24 -5.16
CA ILE A 149 3.79 -26.06 -6.31
C ILE A 149 4.19 -25.13 -7.45
N ARG A 150 5.49 -24.88 -7.60
CA ARG A 150 6.10 -24.16 -8.72
C ARG A 150 7.51 -24.72 -8.97
N PRO A 151 8.05 -24.64 -10.20
CA PRO A 151 9.42 -25.06 -10.49
C PRO A 151 10.44 -24.37 -9.57
N ASN A 152 11.48 -25.09 -9.13
CA ASN A 152 12.49 -24.54 -8.20
C ASN A 152 13.20 -23.30 -8.78
N SER A 153 13.43 -23.28 -10.09
CA SER A 153 13.95 -22.10 -10.80
C SER A 153 13.05 -20.87 -10.63
N VAL A 154 11.72 -21.03 -10.72
CA VAL A 154 10.76 -19.93 -10.54
C VAL A 154 10.73 -19.45 -9.08
N LYS A 155 10.83 -20.36 -8.11
CA LYS A 155 10.95 -20.01 -6.68
C LYS A 155 12.26 -19.27 -6.37
N TRP A 156 13.34 -19.64 -7.05
CA TRP A 156 14.61 -18.91 -6.95
C TRP A 156 14.48 -17.48 -7.47
N LEU A 157 13.82 -17.28 -8.62
CA LEU A 157 13.54 -15.94 -9.14
C LEU A 157 12.67 -15.11 -8.18
N GLU A 158 11.66 -15.72 -7.55
CA GLU A 158 10.89 -15.07 -6.49
C GLU A 158 11.80 -14.56 -5.36
N SER A 159 12.74 -15.39 -4.90
CA SER A 159 13.67 -15.02 -3.81
C SER A 159 14.55 -13.83 -4.18
N LEU A 160 15.00 -13.73 -5.44
CA LEU A 160 15.76 -12.57 -5.93
C LEU A 160 14.91 -11.29 -5.94
N LEU A 161 13.66 -11.39 -6.38
CA LEU A 161 12.73 -10.24 -6.41
C LEU A 161 12.32 -9.81 -5.01
N ASP A 162 12.16 -10.76 -4.08
CA ASP A 162 11.90 -10.48 -2.67
C ASP A 162 13.07 -9.74 -2.02
N GLN A 163 14.32 -10.11 -2.32
CA GLN A 163 15.49 -9.37 -1.85
C GLN A 163 15.49 -7.91 -2.35
N ILE A 164 15.10 -7.69 -3.61
CA ILE A 164 14.98 -6.35 -4.17
C ILE A 164 13.88 -5.56 -3.45
N ALA A 165 12.71 -6.18 -3.22
CA ALA A 165 11.55 -5.59 -2.56
C ALA A 165 11.82 -5.23 -1.09
N GLN A 166 12.46 -6.13 -0.35
CA GLN A 166 12.75 -6.01 1.09
C GLN A 166 13.97 -5.13 1.40
N SER A 167 14.72 -4.69 0.39
CA SER A 167 15.80 -3.73 0.59
C SER A 167 15.29 -2.46 1.28
N ASN A 168 16.03 -2.00 2.30
CA ASN A 168 15.66 -0.85 3.13
C ASN A 168 16.23 0.48 2.62
N THR A 169 16.89 0.49 1.46
CA THR A 169 17.54 1.68 0.91
C THR A 169 17.10 1.94 -0.54
N GLY A 170 17.17 3.22 -0.95
CA GLY A 170 16.95 3.63 -2.34
C GLY A 170 15.49 3.76 -2.78
N TRP A 171 14.51 3.38 -1.96
CA TRP A 171 13.09 3.57 -2.25
C TRP A 171 12.63 5.01 -2.03
N ILE A 172 11.91 5.55 -3.01
CA ILE A 172 11.31 6.88 -2.98
C ILE A 172 9.81 6.72 -3.22
N GLN A 173 8.98 7.23 -2.31
CA GLN A 173 7.53 7.20 -2.49
C GLN A 173 7.11 8.13 -3.64
N LYS A 174 6.27 7.63 -4.53
CA LYS A 174 5.70 8.36 -5.67
C LYS A 174 4.23 8.66 -5.48
N GLU A 175 3.50 7.69 -4.95
CA GLU A 175 2.07 7.80 -4.72
C GLU A 175 1.77 7.21 -3.33
N ALA A 176 0.99 7.93 -2.54
CA ALA A 176 0.40 7.40 -1.32
C ALA A 176 -0.53 6.22 -1.68
N PRO A 177 -0.81 5.29 -0.74
CA PRO A 177 -1.86 4.31 -0.96
C PRO A 177 -3.14 5.04 -1.32
N GLN A 178 -3.71 4.67 -2.48
CA GLN A 178 -5.05 5.10 -2.83
C GLN A 178 -6.00 4.06 -2.30
N ASP A 179 -6.83 4.45 -1.33
CA ASP A 179 -7.96 3.67 -0.85
C ASP A 179 -8.99 3.57 -1.98
N ASN A 180 -8.75 2.65 -2.92
CA ASN A 180 -9.74 2.27 -3.93
C ASN A 180 -10.75 1.35 -3.25
N VAL A 181 -11.44 1.86 -2.24
CA VAL A 181 -12.65 1.23 -1.71
C VAL A 181 -13.64 1.24 -2.87
N PRO A 182 -14.07 0.07 -3.38
CA PRO A 182 -15.05 0.03 -4.44
C PRO A 182 -16.27 0.86 -4.03
N ASP A 183 -16.81 1.65 -4.96
CA ASP A 183 -17.91 2.58 -4.73
C ASP A 183 -19.17 1.94 -4.13
N TYR A 184 -19.30 0.62 -4.23
CA TYR A 184 -20.38 -0.16 -3.63
C TYR A 184 -20.14 -0.58 -2.18
N LEU A 185 -18.93 -0.44 -1.61
CA LEU A 185 -18.66 -0.71 -0.20
C LEU A 185 -18.99 0.52 0.65
N ILE A 186 -19.46 0.26 1.86
CA ILE A 186 -19.64 1.28 2.90
C ILE A 186 -18.54 1.00 3.92
N PRO A 187 -17.37 1.67 3.83
CA PRO A 187 -16.18 1.27 4.57
C PRO A 187 -16.32 1.41 6.09
N ASN A 188 -17.20 2.29 6.57
CA ASN A 188 -17.46 2.49 8.01
C ASN A 188 -18.61 1.61 8.55
N GLU A 189 -19.07 0.62 7.77
CA GLU A 189 -20.11 -0.31 8.19
C GLU A 189 -19.67 -1.76 7.98
N LEU A 190 -19.93 -2.61 8.98
CA LEU A 190 -19.66 -4.04 8.97
C LEU A 190 -20.96 -4.83 9.02
N VAL A 191 -21.02 -5.88 8.22
CA VAL A 191 -22.03 -6.94 8.30
C VAL A 191 -21.41 -8.09 9.07
N VAL A 192 -21.99 -8.44 10.22
CA VAL A 192 -21.44 -9.38 11.18
C VAL A 192 -22.47 -10.44 11.52
N GLU A 193 -22.04 -11.69 11.54
CA GLU A 193 -22.78 -12.84 12.04
C GLU A 193 -22.24 -13.18 13.43
N LEU A 194 -23.07 -13.04 14.45
CA LEU A 194 -22.70 -13.30 15.84
C LEU A 194 -23.03 -14.74 16.23
N SER A 195 -22.30 -15.26 17.21
CA SER A 195 -22.55 -16.55 17.83
C SER A 195 -23.91 -16.58 18.54
N GLU A 196 -24.47 -17.78 18.70
CA GLU A 196 -25.79 -17.95 19.33
C GLU A 196 -25.81 -17.43 20.78
N GLY A 197 -26.85 -16.66 21.12
CA GLY A 197 -27.06 -16.15 22.47
C GLY A 197 -26.35 -14.83 22.78
N ILE A 198 -25.61 -14.26 21.82
CA ILE A 198 -24.99 -12.94 21.97
C ILE A 198 -26.00 -11.84 21.67
N ASP A 199 -26.09 -10.85 22.56
CA ASP A 199 -26.88 -9.65 22.33
C ASP A 199 -26.09 -8.65 21.47
N PRO A 200 -26.57 -8.27 20.27
CA PRO A 200 -25.82 -7.42 19.34
C PRO A 200 -25.54 -6.02 19.89
N GLU A 201 -26.46 -5.45 20.68
CA GLU A 201 -26.31 -4.10 21.23
C GLU A 201 -25.29 -4.08 22.36
N GLU A 202 -25.30 -5.09 23.24
CA GLU A 202 -24.27 -5.26 24.26
C GLU A 202 -22.90 -5.61 23.65
N TRP A 203 -22.86 -6.45 22.61
CA TRP A 203 -21.62 -6.79 21.92
C TRP A 203 -20.96 -5.55 21.31
N ALA A 204 -21.71 -4.67 20.65
CA ALA A 204 -21.20 -3.42 20.08
C ALA A 204 -20.51 -2.53 21.14
N LYS A 205 -21.00 -2.52 22.38
CA LYS A 205 -20.42 -1.74 23.48
C LYS A 205 -19.01 -2.19 23.86
N SER A 206 -18.58 -3.39 23.49
CA SER A 206 -17.18 -3.80 23.70
C SER A 206 -16.18 -2.99 22.85
N TYR A 207 -16.65 -2.33 21.79
CA TYR A 207 -15.84 -1.55 20.84
C TYR A 207 -15.96 -0.03 21.06
N VAL A 208 -16.00 0.43 22.32
CA VAL A 208 -16.08 1.86 22.68
C VAL A 208 -15.03 2.72 21.98
N GLN A 209 -13.81 2.18 21.77
CA GLN A 209 -12.71 2.92 21.15
C GLN A 209 -12.94 3.24 19.67
N ALA A 210 -13.84 2.50 19.01
CA ALA A 210 -14.22 2.69 17.62
C ALA A 210 -15.59 3.39 17.46
N ASP A 211 -16.24 3.77 18.57
CA ASP A 211 -17.62 4.29 18.60
C ASP A 211 -18.60 3.40 17.81
N MET A 212 -18.53 2.09 18.06
CA MET A 212 -19.33 1.12 17.31
C MET A 212 -20.81 1.15 17.74
N LEU A 213 -21.71 1.19 16.76
CA LEU A 213 -23.14 1.24 16.97
C LEU A 213 -23.86 0.15 16.17
N LEU A 214 -24.92 -0.41 16.76
CA LEU A 214 -25.83 -1.31 16.07
C LEU A 214 -26.79 -0.50 15.19
N GLU A 215 -26.75 -0.72 13.87
CA GLU A 215 -27.64 -0.04 12.92
C GLU A 215 -28.95 -0.81 12.73
N LYS A 216 -28.84 -2.08 12.32
CA LYS A 216 -30.01 -2.92 11.99
C LYS A 216 -29.66 -4.39 11.85
N ARG A 217 -30.69 -5.23 11.88
CA ARG A 217 -30.63 -6.61 11.37
C ARG A 217 -30.91 -6.63 9.86
N LEU A 218 -30.29 -7.54 9.12
CA LEU A 218 -30.71 -7.85 7.75
C LEU A 218 -31.88 -8.85 7.77
N ASN A 219 -32.95 -8.52 7.04
CA ASN A 219 -34.20 -9.30 7.06
C ASN A 219 -33.95 -10.77 6.66
N ASP A 220 -34.60 -11.70 7.37
CA ASP A 220 -34.53 -13.15 7.11
C ASP A 220 -33.10 -13.74 7.17
N THR A 221 -32.20 -13.10 7.92
CA THR A 221 -30.82 -13.59 8.14
C THR A 221 -30.36 -13.44 9.59
N GLU A 222 -29.23 -14.05 9.93
CA GLU A 222 -28.52 -13.86 11.21
C GLU A 222 -27.46 -12.74 11.16
N PHE A 223 -27.46 -11.94 10.09
CA PHE A 223 -26.51 -10.86 9.91
C PHE A 223 -27.02 -9.55 10.51
N TRP A 224 -26.12 -8.85 11.19
CA TRP A 224 -26.32 -7.54 11.79
C TRP A 224 -25.39 -6.53 11.15
N VAL A 225 -25.87 -5.31 10.97
CA VAL A 225 -25.08 -4.20 10.45
C VAL A 225 -24.67 -3.32 11.61
N PHE A 226 -23.38 -3.05 11.71
CA PHE A 226 -22.78 -2.16 12.68
C PHE A 226 -22.05 -1.03 11.97
N SER A 227 -22.19 0.19 12.46
CA SER A 227 -21.37 1.34 12.04
C SER A 227 -20.25 1.58 13.05
N PHE A 228 -19.19 2.27 12.62
CA PHE A 228 -18.11 2.74 13.48
C PHE A 228 -17.50 4.05 12.93
N ASP A 229 -16.70 4.73 13.74
CA ASP A 229 -16.01 5.97 13.35
C ASP A 229 -14.66 5.65 12.67
N ASP A 230 -14.59 5.87 11.35
CA ASP A 230 -13.40 5.63 10.54
C ASP A 230 -12.29 6.68 10.73
N GLY A 231 -12.57 7.76 11.47
CA GLY A 231 -11.59 8.70 11.98
C GLY A 231 -10.88 8.22 13.25
N LEU A 232 -11.47 7.29 14.00
CA LEU A 232 -10.89 6.68 15.20
C LEU A 232 -10.10 5.40 14.89
N ILE A 233 -10.58 4.60 13.94
CA ILE A 233 -9.96 3.33 13.54
C ILE A 233 -10.10 3.13 12.03
N THR A 234 -9.04 2.66 11.36
CA THR A 234 -9.14 2.43 9.92
C THR A 234 -10.04 1.22 9.63
N PRO A 235 -10.84 1.27 8.54
CA PRO A 235 -11.77 0.20 8.19
C PRO A 235 -11.19 -1.21 8.18
N ASP A 236 -10.03 -1.42 7.54
CA ASP A 236 -9.41 -2.75 7.46
C ASP A 236 -8.99 -3.27 8.86
N VAL A 237 -8.54 -2.39 9.75
CA VAL A 237 -8.14 -2.76 11.12
C VAL A 237 -9.37 -3.12 11.94
N MET A 238 -10.45 -2.35 11.82
CA MET A 238 -11.71 -2.65 12.51
C MET A 238 -12.27 -4.01 12.08
N LEU A 239 -12.31 -4.26 10.77
CA LEU A 239 -12.74 -5.56 10.23
C LEU A 239 -11.83 -6.71 10.70
N GLU A 240 -10.52 -6.50 10.81
CA GLU A 240 -9.59 -7.51 11.33
C GLU A 240 -9.85 -7.79 12.82
N GLN A 241 -10.08 -6.76 13.64
CA GLN A 241 -10.41 -6.92 15.06
C GLN A 241 -11.70 -7.71 15.26
N VAL A 242 -12.78 -7.31 14.57
CA VAL A 242 -14.08 -7.99 14.65
C VAL A 242 -13.99 -9.44 14.20
N ARG A 243 -13.19 -9.76 13.17
CA ARG A 243 -12.98 -11.16 12.73
C ARG A 243 -12.19 -12.03 13.72
N MET A 244 -11.45 -11.41 14.63
CA MET A 244 -10.67 -12.11 15.65
C MET A 244 -11.43 -12.29 16.97
N ASP A 245 -12.61 -11.68 17.09
CA ASP A 245 -13.50 -11.81 18.23
C ASP A 245 -14.07 -13.24 18.31
N GLU A 246 -14.06 -13.83 19.50
CA GLU A 246 -14.54 -15.21 19.71
C GLU A 246 -16.05 -15.36 19.55
N ASP A 247 -16.79 -14.25 19.74
CA ASP A 247 -18.24 -14.21 19.59
C ASP A 247 -18.68 -14.00 18.14
N VAL A 248 -17.76 -13.83 17.19
CA VAL A 248 -18.05 -13.57 15.77
C VAL A 248 -17.83 -14.81 14.91
N ILE A 249 -18.89 -15.23 14.20
CA ILE A 249 -18.83 -16.33 13.22
C ILE A 249 -18.23 -15.83 11.91
N SER A 250 -18.68 -14.67 11.42
CA SER A 250 -18.19 -14.07 10.19
C SER A 250 -18.39 -12.55 10.17
N ALA A 251 -17.51 -11.83 9.46
CA ALA A 251 -17.63 -10.40 9.26
C ALA A 251 -17.10 -9.94 7.89
N GLU A 252 -17.81 -9.02 7.25
CA GLU A 252 -17.41 -8.32 6.03
C GLU A 252 -17.84 -6.85 6.02
N PHE A 253 -17.32 -6.04 5.10
CA PHE A 253 -17.85 -4.69 4.89
C PHE A 253 -19.27 -4.73 4.34
N ASN A 254 -20.10 -3.77 4.76
CA ASN A 254 -21.41 -3.58 4.17
C ASN A 254 -21.27 -3.17 2.69
N LYS A 255 -22.20 -3.65 1.88
CA LYS A 255 -22.33 -3.37 0.46
C LYS A 255 -23.64 -2.63 0.25
N GLN A 256 -23.66 -1.59 -0.58
CA GLN A 256 -24.87 -0.81 -0.89
C GLN A 256 -26.07 -1.67 -1.35
N ILE A 257 -25.84 -2.86 -1.89
CA ILE A 257 -26.90 -3.80 -2.28
C ILE A 257 -27.73 -4.29 -1.08
N TYR A 258 -27.12 -4.46 0.10
CA TYR A 258 -27.83 -4.90 1.31
C TYR A 258 -28.80 -3.82 1.82
N ASN A 259 -28.50 -2.53 1.58
CA ASN A 259 -29.43 -1.45 1.89
C ASN A 259 -30.69 -1.47 1.02
N LYS A 260 -30.61 -2.02 -0.21
CA LYS A 260 -31.78 -2.16 -1.11
C LYS A 260 -32.69 -3.30 -0.70
N LEU A 261 -32.14 -4.42 -0.21
CA LEU A 261 -32.93 -5.58 0.23
C LEU A 261 -33.85 -5.27 1.42
N ASN A 262 -33.41 -4.42 2.35
CA ASN A 262 -34.26 -4.00 3.47
C ASN A 262 -35.38 -3.03 3.05
N SER A 263 -35.23 -2.29 1.93
CA SER A 263 -36.26 -1.34 1.46
C SER A 263 -37.43 -1.97 0.71
N GLU A 264 -37.27 -3.19 0.20
CA GLU A 264 -38.32 -3.91 -0.54
C GLU A 264 -39.27 -4.72 0.37
N GLY A 265 -38.90 -4.93 1.64
CA GLY A 265 -39.71 -5.63 2.64
C GLY A 265 -40.84 -4.77 3.23
N ASP A 266 -40.59 -3.48 3.49
CA ASP A 266 -41.57 -2.59 4.13
C ASP A 266 -42.73 -2.14 3.22
N GLY A 267 -42.62 -2.40 1.91
CA GLY A 267 -43.63 -1.98 0.91
C GLY A 267 -44.82 -2.92 0.75
N LYS A 268 -44.81 -4.12 1.36
CA LYS A 268 -45.84 -5.15 1.10
C LYS A 268 -46.94 -5.25 2.15
N ASP A 269 -46.74 -4.73 3.36
CA ASP A 269 -47.74 -4.81 4.43
C ASP A 269 -48.64 -3.56 4.57
N ALA A 270 -48.24 -2.41 4.01
CA ALA A 270 -49.07 -1.20 4.01
C ALA A 270 -50.22 -1.23 2.97
N LYS A 271 -50.23 -2.18 2.03
CA LYS A 271 -51.26 -2.27 0.97
C LYS A 271 -52.40 -3.25 1.27
N LYS A 272 -52.32 -3.99 2.38
CA LYS A 272 -53.35 -4.98 2.75
C LYS A 272 -54.44 -4.42 3.68
N ASP A 273 -54.16 -3.38 4.49
CA ASP A 273 -55.17 -2.78 5.38
C ASP A 273 -56.08 -1.73 4.69
N SER A 274 -55.66 -1.16 3.55
CA SER A 274 -56.50 -0.22 2.78
C SER A 274 -57.51 -0.93 1.86
N THR A 275 -57.27 -2.19 1.49
CA THR A 275 -58.17 -2.95 0.61
C THR A 275 -59.31 -3.62 1.37
N VAL A 276 -59.12 -3.98 2.65
CA VAL A 276 -60.18 -4.58 3.49
C VAL A 276 -61.18 -3.53 3.99
N LYS A 277 -60.74 -2.29 4.29
CA LYS A 277 -61.65 -1.20 4.71
C LYS A 277 -62.46 -0.57 3.57
N GLN A 278 -62.01 -0.66 2.31
CA GLN A 278 -62.79 -0.17 1.15
C GLN A 278 -63.78 -1.20 0.58
N GLN A 279 -63.63 -2.49 0.89
CA GLN A 279 -64.61 -3.52 0.48
C GLN A 279 -65.73 -3.74 1.51
N ALA A 280 -65.56 -3.35 2.77
CA ALA A 280 -66.63 -3.38 3.78
C ALA A 280 -67.63 -2.21 3.66
N ALA A 281 -67.27 -1.10 3.01
CA ALA A 281 -68.13 0.08 2.84
C ALA A 281 -69.00 0.08 1.56
N LYS A 282 -69.02 -1.03 0.79
CA LYS A 282 -69.87 -1.20 -0.41
C LYS A 282 -70.87 -2.36 -0.32
N GLN A 283 -71.08 -2.92 0.88
CA GLN A 283 -72.10 -3.95 1.13
C GLN A 283 -73.14 -3.58 2.20
N GLN A 284 -73.20 -2.32 2.64
CA GLN A 284 -74.31 -1.80 3.43
C GLN A 284 -74.66 -0.39 2.94
N TYR A 285 -75.78 -0.29 2.23
CA TYR A 285 -76.61 0.90 1.95
C TYR A 285 -75.94 2.19 1.44
#